data_AF-A0A2W6UHI7-F1
#
_entry.id   AF-A0A2W6UHI7-F1
#
_cell.length_a   1.000
_cell.length_b   1.000
_cell.length_c   1.000
_cell.angle_alpha   90.00
_cell.angle_beta   90.00
_cell.angle_gamma   90.00
#
_symmetry.space_group_name_H-M   'P 1'
#
loop_
_entity.id
_entity.type
_entity.pdbx_description
1 polymer ?
#
loop_
_entity_poly.entity_id
_entity_poly.type
_entity_poly.pdbx_seq_one_letter_code
_entity_poly.pdbx_strand_id
1 'polypeptide(L)'
;MISAIGPTGTQRMIDMARTTGTKAGAAAAKTVAAEEAAPATPAALLAAEGAPIDSGKVASIKAALEAGTYKIDAQAIADRMISLDLPEASK
;
A
#
# COMPACT_ATOMS: atom_id res chain seq x y z
N MET A 1 37.91 -45.87 -1.50
CA MET A 1 36.86 -45.17 -2.30
C MET A 1 36.20 -44.17 -1.37
N ILE A 2 36.35 -42.87 -1.63
CA ILE A 2 35.81 -41.82 -0.76
C ILE A 2 34.47 -41.41 -1.35
N SER A 3 33.38 -41.72 -0.66
CA SER A 3 32.05 -41.28 -1.05
C SER A 3 31.90 -39.79 -0.72
N ALA A 4 31.58 -39.00 -1.74
CA ALA A 4 31.31 -37.58 -1.62
C ALA A 4 30.03 -37.34 -0.81
N ILE A 5 30.11 -36.54 0.26
CA ILE A 5 28.94 -35.92 0.88
C ILE A 5 28.87 -34.49 0.36
N GLY A 6 28.02 -34.25 -0.64
CA GLY A 6 27.65 -32.91 -1.10
C GLY A 6 26.43 -32.40 -0.34
N PRO A 7 26.32 -31.08 -0.04
CA PRO A 7 25.31 -30.50 0.85
C PRO A 7 23.92 -30.47 0.22
N THR A 8 23.25 -31.61 0.19
CA THR A 8 21.84 -31.76 -0.20
C THR A 8 20.96 -31.55 1.04
N GLY A 9 20.90 -30.31 1.55
CA GLY A 9 20.11 -30.03 2.75
C GLY A 9 19.41 -28.67 2.76
N THR A 10 20.04 -27.61 2.26
CA THR A 10 19.61 -26.26 2.64
C THR A 10 19.21 -25.36 1.46
N GLN A 11 19.75 -25.58 0.25
CA GLN A 11 19.46 -24.68 -0.88
C GLN A 11 18.03 -24.81 -1.42
N ARG A 12 17.46 -26.03 -1.49
CA ARG A 12 16.07 -26.22 -1.96
C ARG A 12 15.03 -25.57 -1.03
N MET A 13 15.30 -25.47 0.28
CA MET A 13 14.37 -24.82 1.22
C MET A 13 14.37 -23.30 1.06
N ILE A 14 15.52 -22.71 0.73
CA ILE A 14 15.66 -21.27 0.51
C ILE A 14 14.94 -20.85 -0.78
N ASP A 15 15.05 -21.65 -1.85
CA ASP A 15 14.32 -21.39 -3.10
C ASP A 15 12.80 -21.52 -2.92
N MET A 16 12.32 -22.49 -2.14
CA MET A 16 10.89 -22.65 -1.82
C MET A 16 10.35 -21.47 -0.97
N ALA A 17 11.17 -20.96 -0.05
CA ALA A 17 10.82 -19.79 0.75
C ALA A 17 10.76 -18.50 -0.10
N ARG A 18 11.65 -18.36 -1.08
CA ARG A 18 11.68 -17.21 -2.00
C ARG A 18 10.51 -17.18 -2.98
N THR A 19 10.07 -18.33 -3.48
CA THR A 19 8.89 -18.42 -4.37
C THR A 19 7.58 -18.16 -3.64
N THR A 20 7.55 -18.40 -2.32
CA THR A 20 6.37 -18.14 -1.48
C THR A 20 6.31 -16.67 -1.01
N GLY A 21 7.45 -16.01 -0.82
CA GLY A 21 7.53 -14.62 -0.35
C GLY A 21 7.14 -13.54 -1.36
N THR A 22 7.01 -13.87 -2.65
CA THR A 22 6.72 -12.90 -3.72
C THR A 22 5.23 -12.73 -4.04
N LYS A 23 4.32 -13.34 -3.26
CA LYS A 23 2.86 -13.15 -3.37
C LYS A 23 2.26 -12.27 -2.27
N ALA A 24 3.05 -11.44 -1.60
CA ALA A 24 2.54 -10.38 -0.74
C ALA A 24 2.24 -9.12 -1.58
N GLY A 25 1.18 -9.20 -2.36
CA GLY A 25 0.74 -8.12 -3.24
C GLY A 25 -0.55 -8.47 -3.96
N ALA A 26 -1.43 -9.25 -3.32
CA ALA A 26 -2.83 -9.24 -3.72
C ALA A 26 -3.32 -7.81 -3.43
N ALA A 27 -3.47 -7.00 -4.48
CA ALA A 27 -4.18 -5.75 -4.39
C ALA A 27 -5.49 -6.05 -3.66
N ALA A 28 -5.61 -5.57 -2.42
CA ALA A 28 -6.87 -5.59 -1.72
C ALA A 28 -7.82 -4.83 -2.63
N ALA A 29 -8.66 -5.55 -3.37
CA ALA A 29 -9.75 -4.97 -4.10
C ALA A 29 -10.57 -4.27 -3.03
N LYS A 30 -10.44 -2.95 -2.96
CA LYS A 30 -11.30 -2.10 -2.15
C LYS A 30 -12.69 -2.35 -2.69
N THR A 31 -13.43 -3.23 -2.05
CA THR A 31 -14.86 -3.33 -2.23
C THR A 31 -15.39 -1.96 -1.85
N VAL A 32 -15.67 -1.15 -2.86
CA VAL A 32 -16.48 0.04 -2.70
C VAL A 32 -17.80 -0.51 -2.21
N ALA A 33 -18.07 -0.38 -0.91
CA ALA A 33 -19.40 -0.65 -0.40
C ALA A 33 -20.35 0.19 -1.26
N ALA A 34 -21.35 -0.45 -1.85
CA ALA A 34 -22.40 0.28 -2.55
C ALA A 34 -23.02 1.24 -1.52
N GLU A 35 -22.72 2.52 -1.69
CA GLU A 35 -23.21 3.57 -0.82
C GLU A 35 -24.71 3.68 -1.08
N GLU A 36 -25.51 3.38 -0.06
CA GLU A 36 -26.96 3.57 -0.08
C GLU A 36 -27.23 5.01 -0.54
N ALA A 37 -28.00 5.18 -1.62
CA ALA A 37 -28.19 6.48 -2.26
C ALA A 37 -28.72 7.50 -1.24
N ALA A 38 -27.84 8.38 -0.76
CA ALA A 38 -28.21 9.46 0.12
C ALA A 38 -29.22 10.37 -0.61
N PRO A 39 -30.22 10.94 0.09
CA PRO A 39 -31.16 11.87 -0.53
C PRO A 39 -30.38 13.01 -1.20
N ALA A 40 -30.82 13.43 -2.39
CA ALA A 40 -30.24 14.50 -3.19
C ALA A 40 -30.35 15.85 -2.46
N THR A 41 -29.50 16.01 -1.47
CA THR A 41 -29.35 17.22 -0.67
C THR A 41 -28.19 18.03 -1.24
N PRO A 42 -28.19 19.36 -1.07
CA PRO A 42 -27.06 20.20 -1.48
C PRO A 42 -25.73 19.72 -0.88
N ALA A 43 -25.76 19.21 0.36
CA ALA A 43 -24.60 18.64 1.03
C ALA A 43 -24.10 17.35 0.35
N ALA A 44 -25.01 16.48 -0.12
CA ALA A 44 -24.64 15.26 -0.85
C ALA A 44 -23.96 15.58 -2.20
N LEU A 45 -24.40 16.64 -2.89
CA LEU A 45 -23.76 17.07 -4.14
C LEU A 45 -22.35 17.63 -3.91
N LEU A 46 -22.14 18.41 -2.84
CA LEU A 46 -20.81 18.91 -2.49
C LEU A 46 -19.88 17.78 -2.01
N ALA A 47 -20.41 16.78 -1.30
CA ALA A 47 -19.65 15.59 -0.93
C ALA A 47 -19.25 14.75 -2.16
N ALA A 48 -20.13 14.66 -3.17
CA ALA A 48 -19.84 13.98 -4.43
C ALA A 48 -18.76 14.67 -5.27
N GLU A 49 -18.66 16.00 -5.20
CA GLU A 49 -17.60 16.77 -5.87
C GLU A 49 -16.21 16.56 -5.23
N GLY A 50 -16.19 16.18 -3.94
CA GLY A 50 -14.99 15.75 -3.22
C GLY A 50 -14.03 16.89 -2.86
N ALA A 51 -13.02 16.56 -2.05
CA ALA A 51 -11.97 17.53 -1.72
C ALA A 51 -11.16 17.90 -2.98
N PRO A 52 -10.67 19.15 -3.11
CA PRO A 52 -9.85 19.54 -4.24
C PRO A 52 -8.59 18.65 -4.35
N ILE A 53 -8.50 17.86 -5.41
CA ILE A 53 -7.35 16.99 -5.69
C ILE A 53 -6.35 17.73 -6.58
N ASP A 54 -5.10 17.81 -6.14
CA ASP A 54 -4.00 18.33 -6.95
C ASP A 54 -3.51 17.25 -7.93
N SER A 55 -4.07 17.27 -9.14
CA SER A 55 -3.73 16.30 -10.20
C SER A 55 -2.27 16.38 -10.64
N GLY A 56 -1.64 17.56 -10.54
CA GLY A 56 -0.23 17.77 -10.85
C GLY A 56 0.70 17.04 -9.89
N LYS A 57 0.42 17.12 -8.58
CA LYS A 57 1.16 16.35 -7.56
C LYS A 57 0.99 14.85 -7.74
N VAL A 58 -0.21 14.38 -8.08
CA VAL A 58 -0.45 12.95 -8.32
C VAL A 58 0.37 12.46 -9.52
N ALA A 59 0.41 13.23 -10.61
CA ALA A 59 1.18 12.87 -11.80
C ALA A 59 2.69 12.79 -11.52
N SER A 60 3.25 13.75 -10.76
CA SER A 60 4.68 13.76 -10.44
C SER A 60 5.09 12.59 -9.54
N ILE A 61 4.28 12.25 -8.55
CA ILE A 61 4.51 11.09 -7.68
C ILE A 61 4.44 9.79 -8.49
N LYS A 62 3.46 9.65 -9.38
CA LYS A 62 3.36 8.47 -10.27
C LYS A 62 4.61 8.30 -11.14
N ALA A 63 5.07 9.37 -11.77
CA ALA A 63 6.29 9.33 -12.58
C ALA A 63 7.53 8.95 -11.75
N ALA A 64 7.66 9.46 -10.52
CA ALA A 64 8.76 9.11 -9.63
C ALA A 64 8.72 7.64 -9.16
N LEU A 65 7.53 7.06 -9.02
CA LEU A 65 7.35 5.63 -8.71
C LEU A 65 7.73 4.76 -9.91
N GLU A 66 7.27 5.12 -11.12
CA GLU A 66 7.63 4.42 -12.36
C GLU A 66 9.13 4.47 -12.65
N ALA A 67 9.77 5.61 -12.38
CA ALA A 67 11.21 5.78 -12.49
C ALA A 67 12.01 5.08 -11.38
N GLY A 68 11.35 4.57 -10.34
CA GLY A 68 12.00 3.96 -9.17
C GLY A 68 12.80 4.93 -8.30
N THR A 69 12.60 6.24 -8.46
CA THR A 69 13.34 7.29 -7.71
C THR A 69 12.58 7.79 -6.49
N TYR A 70 11.33 7.37 -6.29
CA TYR A 70 10.55 7.71 -5.11
C TYR A 70 11.21 7.17 -3.83
N LYS A 71 11.58 8.07 -2.92
CA LYS A 71 12.23 7.71 -1.65
C LYS A 71 11.17 7.45 -0.59
N ILE A 72 11.27 6.28 0.05
CA ILE A 72 10.45 5.93 1.21
C ILE A 72 11.10 6.56 2.44
N ASP A 73 10.38 7.46 3.09
CA ASP A 73 10.76 8.02 4.39
C ASP A 73 10.01 7.25 5.50
N ALA A 74 10.75 6.44 6.26
CA ALA A 74 10.19 5.63 7.34
C ALA A 74 9.70 6.47 8.52
N GLN A 75 10.32 7.62 8.79
CA GLN A 75 9.89 8.52 9.87
C GLN A 75 8.56 9.16 9.51
N ALA A 76 8.45 9.70 8.30
CA ALA A 76 7.19 10.30 7.82
C ALA A 76 6.01 9.32 7.85
N ILE A 77 6.26 8.03 7.58
CA ILE A 77 5.24 6.98 7.68
C ILE A 77 4.84 6.75 9.15
N ALA A 78 5.82 6.59 10.04
CA ALA A 78 5.58 6.37 11.47
C ALA A 78 4.78 7.53 12.07
N ASP A 79 5.15 8.77 11.76
CA ASP A 79 4.45 9.97 12.22
C ASP A 79 2.99 9.99 11.75
N ARG A 80 2.73 9.59 10.49
CA ARG A 80 1.38 9.50 9.93
C ARG A 80 0.57 8.40 10.61
N MET A 81 1.18 7.24 10.88
CA MET A 81 0.50 6.13 11.58
C MET A 81 0.08 6.54 12.99
N ILE A 82 0.98 7.20 13.73
CA ILE A 82 0.68 7.71 15.08
C ILE A 82 -0.42 8.76 15.01
N SER A 83 -0.34 9.70 14.06
CA SER A 83 -1.34 10.77 13.92
C SER A 83 -2.74 10.23 13.60
N LEU A 84 -2.84 9.14 12.83
CA LEU A 84 -4.13 8.51 12.49
C LEU A 84 -4.67 7.61 13.60
N ASP A 85 -3.80 7.02 14.42
CA ASP A 85 -4.16 6.14 15.53
C ASP A 85 -4.63 6.92 16.76
N LEU A 86 -4.08 8.12 16.98
CA LEU A 86 -4.59 9.00 18.03
C LEU A 86 -5.96 9.55 17.60
N PRO A 87 -7.01 9.45 18.44
CA PRO A 87 -8.25 10.15 18.18
C PRO A 87 -7.93 11.65 18.14
N GLU A 88 -8.17 12.28 17.00
CA GLU A 88 -8.13 13.74 16.82
C GLU A 88 -8.76 14.36 18.08
N ALA A 89 -7.96 15.06 18.89
CA ALA A 89 -8.45 15.64 20.12
C ALA A 89 -9.56 16.62 19.78
N SER A 90 -10.81 16.15 19.95
CA SER A 90 -12.04 16.88 19.71
C SER A 90 -11.93 18.26 20.34
N LYS A 91 -12.01 19.30 19.52
CA LYS A 91 -11.97 20.69 19.96
C LYS A 91 -13.21 21.41 19.46
#